data_AF-A0A640UT72-F1
#
_entry.id   AF-A0A640UT72-F1
#
_cell.length_a   1.000
_cell.length_b   1.000
_cell.length_c   1.000
_cell.angle_alpha   90.00
_cell.angle_beta   90.00
_cell.angle_gamma   90.00
#
_symmetry.space_group_name_H-M   'P 1'
#
loop_
_entity.id
_entity.type
_entity.pdbx_description
1 polymer ?
#
loop_
_entity_poly.entity_id
_entity_poly.type
_entity_poly.pdbx_seq_one_letter_code
_entity_poly.pdbx_strand_id
1 'polypeptide(L)'
;MSRTARETPGWEIAPVASKSVNRGPDGEMALTLQIHRYGDLVATAPLRLTVAEAERVHAALCHALDQEPVPDDAPECRKAIQYPGGRQRF
;
A
#
# COMPACT_ATOMS: atom_id res chain seq x y z
N MET A 1 -15.44 -2.80 24.56
CA MET A 1 -14.36 -1.79 24.57
C MET A 1 -14.58 -0.86 23.40
N SER A 2 -15.04 0.36 23.68
CA SER A 2 -15.46 1.34 22.69
C SER A 2 -14.24 1.86 21.93
N ARG A 3 -14.22 1.71 20.60
CA ARG A 3 -13.27 2.45 19.76
C ARG A 3 -13.63 3.92 19.89
N THR A 4 -12.73 4.69 20.49
CA THR A 4 -12.75 6.14 20.44
C THR A 4 -12.93 6.55 18.98
N ALA A 5 -13.95 7.36 18.70
CA ALA A 5 -14.05 8.08 17.44
C ALA A 5 -12.77 8.91 17.34
N ARG A 6 -11.84 8.44 16.51
CA ARG A 6 -10.63 9.18 16.19
C ARG A 6 -11.14 10.49 15.57
N GLU A 7 -10.94 11.63 16.24
CA GLU A 7 -11.16 12.94 15.61
C GLU A 7 -10.46 12.86 14.27
N THR A 8 -11.23 12.91 13.18
CA THR A 8 -10.67 12.77 11.84
C THR A 8 -9.73 13.95 11.67
N PRO A 9 -8.40 13.73 11.58
CA PRO A 9 -7.50 14.82 11.29
C PRO A 9 -8.04 15.54 10.04
N GLY A 10 -7.95 16.86 10.04
CA GLY A 10 -8.65 17.67 9.03
C GLY A 10 -8.27 17.35 7.59
N TRP A 11 -7.25 16.53 7.35
CA TRP A 11 -6.86 15.99 6.05
C TRP A 11 -6.62 14.48 6.09
N GLU A 12 -7.03 13.80 5.03
CA GLU A 12 -6.78 12.38 4.78
C GLU A 12 -6.36 12.17 3.32
N ILE A 13 -5.40 11.26 3.10
CA ILE A 13 -4.96 10.86 1.76
C ILE A 13 -5.08 9.35 1.66
N ALA A 14 -5.86 8.86 0.69
CA ALA A 14 -6.17 7.44 0.54
C ALA A 14 -6.05 6.98 -0.91
N PRO A 15 -5.68 5.71 -1.16
CA PRO A 15 -5.76 5.14 -2.50
C PRO A 15 -7.23 5.01 -2.96
N VAL A 16 -7.48 5.17 -4.25
CA VAL A 16 -8.82 4.87 -4.82
C VAL A 16 -9.05 3.36 -4.81
N ALA A 17 -10.10 2.90 -4.12
CA ALA A 17 -10.39 1.47 -3.87
C ALA A 17 -10.47 0.56 -5.11
N SER A 18 -10.66 1.12 -6.30
CA SER A 18 -10.94 0.37 -7.53
C SER A 18 -9.92 0.58 -8.67
N LYS A 19 -8.89 1.41 -8.49
CA LYS A 19 -7.91 1.68 -9.56
C LYS A 19 -6.55 1.07 -9.28
N SER A 20 -6.18 0.15 -10.17
CA SER A 20 -4.85 -0.41 -10.32
C SER A 20 -3.80 0.66 -10.60
N VAL A 21 -2.56 0.37 -10.20
CA VAL A 21 -1.38 1.15 -10.61
C VAL A 21 -1.31 1.18 -12.14
N ASN A 22 -1.37 2.37 -12.73
CA ASN A 22 -1.23 2.52 -14.18
C ASN A 22 0.25 2.59 -14.53
N ARG A 23 0.66 1.92 -15.62
CA ARG A 23 2.01 2.07 -16.17
C ARG A 23 1.98 3.14 -17.27
N GLY A 24 2.84 4.14 -17.12
CA GLY A 24 3.10 5.17 -18.12
C GLY A 24 4.03 4.67 -19.23
N PRO A 25 4.12 5.43 -20.34
CA PRO A 25 4.93 5.06 -21.51
C PRO A 25 6.43 4.93 -21.21
N ASP A 26 6.94 5.70 -20.25
CA ASP A 26 8.35 5.73 -19.87
C ASP A 26 8.69 4.75 -18.72
N GLY A 27 7.80 3.80 -18.43
CA GLY A 27 7.96 2.85 -17.33
C GLY A 27 7.64 3.42 -15.95
N GLU A 28 7.16 4.66 -15.88
CA GLU A 28 6.61 5.26 -14.66
C GLU A 28 5.36 4.50 -14.18
N MET A 29 5.17 4.44 -12.87
CA MET A 29 3.98 3.90 -12.22
C MET A 29 3.18 5.04 -11.62
N ALA A 30 1.86 5.06 -11.86
CA ALA A 30 0.95 6.07 -11.35
C ALA A 30 -0.16 5.43 -10.52
N LEU A 31 -0.22 5.78 -9.24
CA LEU A 31 -1.29 5.43 -8.31
C LEU A 31 -2.20 6.65 -8.11
N THR A 32 -3.50 6.52 -8.33
CA THR A 32 -4.43 7.64 -8.06
C THR A 32 -4.77 7.69 -6.57
N LEU A 33 -4.54 8.84 -5.95
CA LEU A 33 -4.86 9.14 -4.56
C LEU A 33 -6.06 10.10 -4.49
N GLN A 34 -6.89 9.94 -3.47
CA GLN A 34 -7.93 10.86 -3.07
C GLN A 34 -7.43 11.67 -1.88
N ILE A 35 -7.71 12.98 -1.89
CA ILE A 35 -7.38 13.90 -0.81
C ILE A 35 -8.70 14.40 -0.23
N HIS A 36 -8.96 14.06 1.02
CA HIS A 36 -10.16 14.47 1.75
C HIS A 36 -9.81 15.54 2.79
N ARG A 37 -10.75 16.45 3.04
CA ARG A 37 -10.67 17.43 4.12
C ARG A 37 -11.94 17.36 4.95
N TYR A 38 -11.82 17.02 6.24
CA TYR A 38 -12.97 16.78 7.12
C TYR A 38 -14.02 15.80 6.52
N GLY A 39 -13.55 14.79 5.78
CA GLY A 39 -14.40 13.79 5.11
C GLY A 39 -14.79 14.14 3.67
N ASP A 40 -14.78 15.43 3.30
CA ASP A 40 -15.14 15.87 1.94
C ASP A 40 -13.99 15.66 0.96
N LEU A 41 -14.27 15.06 -0.20
CA LEU A 41 -13.28 14.92 -1.27
C LEU A 41 -12.92 16.30 -1.84
N VAL A 42 -11.66 16.70 -1.66
CA VAL A 42 -11.15 17.99 -2.17
C VAL A 42 -10.47 17.84 -3.51
N ALA A 43 -9.72 16.75 -3.70
CA ALA A 43 -8.98 16.52 -4.93
C ALA A 43 -8.71 15.04 -5.18
N THR A 44 -8.38 14.72 -6.44
CA THR A 44 -7.72 13.46 -6.81
C THR A 44 -6.42 13.79 -7.51
N ALA A 45 -5.34 13.09 -7.15
CA ALA A 45 -4.00 13.36 -7.65
C ALA A 45 -3.23 12.06 -7.91
N PRO A 46 -2.47 11.96 -9.02
CA PRO A 46 -1.62 10.81 -9.24
C PRO A 46 -0.32 10.92 -8.43
N LEU A 47 -0.01 9.88 -7.65
CA LEU A 47 1.34 9.62 -7.17
C LEU A 47 2.13 8.92 -8.27
N ARG A 48 3.06 9.64 -8.89
CA ARG A 48 3.96 9.12 -9.93
C ARG A 48 5.24 8.64 -9.27
N LEU A 49 5.66 7.45 -9.63
CA LEU A 49 6.85 6.78 -9.11
C LEU A 49 7.61 6.18 -10.28
N THR A 50 8.92 6.34 -10.29
CA THR A 50 9.80 5.46 -11.06
C THR A 50 9.73 4.04 -10.51
N VAL A 51 10.26 3.07 -11.26
CA VAL A 51 10.41 1.69 -10.78
C VAL A 51 11.18 1.64 -9.46
N ALA A 52 12.31 2.35 -9.39
CA ALA A 52 13.15 2.36 -8.18
C ALA A 52 12.44 2.96 -6.96
N GLU A 53 11.59 3.98 -7.16
CA GLU A 53 10.80 4.57 -6.08
C GLU A 53 9.68 3.64 -5.62
N ALA A 54 8.99 2.99 -6.54
CA ALA A 54 7.95 2.03 -6.21
C ALA A 54 8.51 0.83 -5.44
N GLU A 55 9.68 0.32 -5.81
CA GLU A 55 10.36 -0.76 -5.07
C GLU A 55 10.73 -0.32 -3.64
N ARG A 56 11.18 0.93 -3.45
CA ARG A 56 11.44 1.46 -2.09
C ARG A 56 10.16 1.53 -1.27
N VAL A 57 9.06 2.01 -1.84
CA VAL A 57 7.75 2.04 -1.17
C VAL A 57 7.29 0.62 -0.85
N HIS A 58 7.44 -0.31 -1.78
CA HIS A 58 7.12 -1.72 -1.60
C HIS A 58 7.88 -2.32 -0.41
N ALA A 59 9.22 -2.19 -0.38
CA ALA A 59 10.05 -2.71 0.68
C ALA A 59 9.68 -2.14 2.06
N ALA A 60 9.42 -0.82 2.14
CA ALA A 60 9.00 -0.18 3.37
C ALA A 60 7.66 -0.72 3.89
N LEU A 61 6.66 -0.87 3.01
CA LEU A 61 5.36 -1.44 3.37
C LEU A 61 5.47 -2.93 3.73
N CYS A 62 6.26 -3.70 2.97
CA CYS A 62 6.48 -5.12 3.25
C CYS A 62 7.10 -5.33 4.63
N HIS A 63 8.14 -4.56 4.97
CA HIS A 63 8.75 -4.61 6.30
C HIS A 63 7.81 -4.18 7.42
N ALA A 64 7.02 -3.12 7.21
CA ALA A 64 6.06 -2.67 8.21
C ALA A 64 4.99 -3.74 8.52
N LEU A 65 4.63 -4.54 7.51
CA LEU A 65 3.62 -5.59 7.65
C LEU A 65 4.20 -6.95 8.08
N ASP A 66 5.51 -7.11 8.19
CA ASP A 66 6.15 -8.39 8.56
C ASP A 66 5.65 -8.96 9.90
N GLN A 67 5.28 -8.08 10.83
CA GLN A 67 4.75 -8.47 12.14
C GLN A 67 3.23 -8.68 12.16
N GLU A 68 2.56 -8.45 11.03
CA GLU A 68 1.11 -8.65 10.89
C GLU A 68 0.80 -10.04 10.33
N PRO A 69 -0.32 -10.66 10.74
CA PRO A 69 -0.78 -11.93 10.17
C PRO A 69 -0.86 -11.85 8.64
N VAL A 70 -0.31 -12.86 7.97
CA VAL A 70 -0.36 -12.97 6.50
C VAL A 70 -1.70 -13.58 6.11
N PRO A 71 -2.59 -12.85 5.41
CA PRO A 71 -3.83 -13.43 4.90
C PRO A 71 -3.57 -14.40 3.72
N ASP A 72 -4.51 -15.30 3.45
CA ASP A 72 -4.36 -16.34 2.41
C ASP A 72 -4.18 -15.75 1.00
N ASP A 73 -4.81 -14.61 0.74
CA ASP A 73 -4.76 -13.84 -0.51
C ASP A 73 -3.61 -12.82 -0.55
N ALA A 74 -2.68 -12.86 0.42
CA ALA A 74 -1.52 -11.99 0.43
C ALA A 74 -0.66 -12.15 -0.83
N PRO A 75 0.03 -11.07 -1.26
CA PRO A 75 0.99 -11.14 -2.35
C PRO A 75 2.14 -12.11 -2.01
N GLU A 76 2.76 -12.69 -3.04
CA GLU A 76 3.82 -13.71 -2.88
C GLU A 76 4.97 -13.23 -2.01
N CYS A 77 5.33 -11.95 -2.07
CA CYS A 77 6.39 -11.36 -1.24
C CYS A 77 6.11 -11.37 0.27
N ARG A 78 4.86 -11.63 0.69
CA ARG A 78 4.45 -11.80 2.09
C ARG A 78 4.29 -13.26 2.49
N LYS A 79 4.37 -14.20 1.54
CA LYS A 79 4.27 -15.64 1.80
C LYS A 79 5.64 -16.18 2.18
N ALA A 80 5.69 -17.02 3.22
CA ALA A 80 6.93 -17.65 3.63
C ALA A 80 7.52 -18.48 2.47
N ILE A 81 8.77 -18.21 2.09
CA ILE A 81 9.46 -18.98 1.06
C ILE A 81 9.80 -20.36 1.66
N GLN A 82 9.10 -21.40 1.20
CA GLN A 82 9.39 -22.78 1.58
C GLN A 82 10.51 -23.33 0.69
N TYR A 83 11.72 -23.42 1.23
CA TYR A 83 12.80 -24.12 0.53
C TYR A 83 12.60 -25.65 0.62
N PRO A 84 12.88 -26.41 -0.44
CA PRO A 84 12.91 -27.86 -0.38
C PRO A 84 14.00 -28.28 0.62
N GLY A 85 13.58 -28.71 1.80
CA GLY A 85 14.45 -28.89 2.98
C GLY A 85 13.87 -28.38 4.30
N GLY A 86 12.67 -27.77 4.29
CA GLY A 86 11.86 -27.57 5.49
C GLY A 86 12.27 -26.42 6.41
N ARG A 87 13.19 -25.54 5.99
CA ARG A 87 13.52 -24.32 6.74
C ARG A 87 12.72 -23.16 6.17
N GLN A 88 11.73 -22.69 6.94
CA GLN A 88 11.11 -21.39 6.71
C GLN A 88 12.03 -20.29 7.23
N ARG A 89 12.25 -19.26 6.43
CA ARG A 89 12.81 -17.97 6.87
C ARG A 89 11.90 -16.88 6.36
N PHE A 90 11.58 -15.95 7.25
CA PHE A 90 10.83 -14.72 6.99
C PHE A 90 11.76 -13.70 6.31
#